data_AF-A0A957B965-F1
#
_entry.id   AF-A0A957B965-F1
#
_cell.length_a   1.000
_cell.length_b   1.000
_cell.length_c   1.000
_cell.angle_alpha   90.00
_cell.angle_beta   90.00
_cell.angle_gamma   90.00
#
_symmetry.space_group_name_H-M   'P 1'
#
loop_
_entity.id
_entity.type
_entity.pdbx_description
1 polymer ?
#
loop_
_entity_poly.entity_id
_entity_poly.type
_entity_poly.pdbx_seq_one_letter_code
_entity_poly.pdbx_strand_id
1 'polypeptide(L)'
;YSIKRFSRIYLVVFLALPLGAALDLIGMHYFNQAGMYNGTYSFQLGSPVFSAQMQLTPGVALGNLFMLQTVTVPPLGTNLPLWSLANEFWYYILFPLCLSILLWRSEIFNPVISSILIIVLILFLPNKIVLYFTLWLLGVVIAFIHRSLVKPRILSFGLFFASLLFARFGIFPGWFFSDLVVASTFALTINALVNAESRVVKNQRVNKLNQTLSGFSYSLYAIHYPIMVLMITAIEDLRGNAFSQQPSLSVYLLYVLLISVVYVIAFFFSRLTEANTVRFRNLLFRLTSGKSMTRQQQA
;
A
#
# COMPACT_ATOMS: atom_id res chain seq x y z
N TYR A 1 1.68 2.12 20.55
CA TYR A 1 1.73 1.54 19.19
C TYR A 1 0.89 2.34 18.20
N SER A 2 -0.39 2.57 18.49
CA SER A 2 -1.38 3.17 17.57
C SER A 2 -0.97 4.54 16.99
N ILE A 3 -0.46 5.46 17.82
CA ILE A 3 0.00 6.78 17.35
C ILE A 3 1.06 6.67 16.24
N LYS A 4 2.00 5.71 16.35
CA LYS A 4 3.05 5.51 15.33
C LYS A 4 2.47 5.06 13.98
N ARG A 5 1.44 4.21 14.00
CA ARG A 5 0.79 3.67 12.80
C ARG A 5 -0.15 4.71 12.18
N PHE A 6 -0.94 5.38 13.02
CA PHE A 6 -1.81 6.47 12.62
C PHE A 6 -1.03 7.61 11.94
N SER A 7 0.04 8.10 12.58
CA SER A 7 0.85 9.20 12.03
C SER A 7 1.47 8.85 10.68
N ARG A 8 1.82 7.58 10.47
CA ARG A 8 2.40 7.10 9.21
C ARG A 8 1.36 7.17 8.09
N ILE A 9 0.16 6.65 8.32
CA ILE A 9 -0.87 6.53 7.28
C ILE A 9 -1.47 7.91 6.96
N TYR A 10 -2.01 8.59 7.97
CA TYR A 10 -2.90 9.74 7.76
C TYR A 10 -2.17 10.97 7.27
N LEU A 11 -0.90 11.16 7.60
CA LEU A 11 -0.14 12.33 7.15
C LEU A 11 -0.03 12.38 5.61
N VAL A 12 0.10 11.22 4.96
CA VAL A 12 0.18 11.13 3.49
C VAL A 12 -1.22 11.11 2.89
N VAL A 13 -2.12 10.27 3.41
CA VAL A 13 -3.47 10.05 2.86
C VAL A 13 -4.29 11.33 2.85
N PHE A 14 -4.18 12.13 3.91
CA PHE A 14 -4.92 13.37 4.04
C PHE A 14 -4.63 14.33 2.87
N LEU A 15 -3.40 14.32 2.35
CA LEU A 15 -3.02 15.12 1.17
C LEU A 15 -3.17 14.35 -0.15
N ALA A 16 -3.05 13.02 -0.12
CA ALA A 16 -3.13 12.20 -1.32
C ALA A 16 -4.56 12.06 -1.86
N LEU A 17 -5.58 11.97 -0.99
CA LEU A 17 -6.97 11.84 -1.42
C LEU A 17 -7.47 13.07 -2.19
N PRO A 18 -7.30 14.32 -1.69
CA PRO A 18 -7.70 15.50 -2.45
C PRO A 18 -6.90 15.65 -3.75
N LEU A 19 -5.61 15.35 -3.72
CA LEU A 19 -4.77 15.39 -4.92
C LEU A 19 -5.29 14.40 -5.99
N GLY A 20 -5.54 13.14 -5.60
CA GLY A 20 -6.10 12.12 -6.51
C GLY A 20 -7.44 12.56 -7.10
N ALA A 21 -8.35 13.03 -6.26
CA ALA A 21 -9.65 13.55 -6.72
C ALA A 21 -9.51 14.74 -7.67
N ALA A 22 -8.59 15.68 -7.40
CA ALA A 22 -8.33 16.81 -8.28
C ALA A 22 -7.78 16.36 -9.64
N LEU A 23 -6.85 15.40 -9.67
CA LEU A 23 -6.29 14.85 -10.90
C LEU A 23 -7.38 14.15 -11.73
N ASP A 24 -8.27 13.39 -11.08
CA ASP A 24 -9.38 12.73 -11.77
C ASP A 24 -10.40 13.75 -12.32
N LEU A 25 -10.69 14.82 -11.57
CA LEU A 25 -11.56 15.91 -12.04
C LEU A 25 -10.96 16.62 -13.27
N ILE A 26 -9.65 16.90 -13.26
CA ILE A 26 -8.93 17.46 -14.40
C ILE A 26 -9.00 16.50 -15.60
N GLY A 27 -8.75 15.21 -15.36
CA GLY A 27 -8.79 14.18 -16.40
C GLY A 27 -10.16 14.04 -17.05
N MET A 28 -11.23 14.04 -16.25
CA MET A 28 -12.61 14.03 -16.74
C MET A 28 -13.02 15.31 -17.46
N HIS A 29 -12.48 16.46 -17.08
CA HIS A 29 -12.84 17.72 -17.73
C HIS A 29 -12.16 17.87 -19.10
N TYR A 30 -10.87 17.54 -19.20
CA TYR A 30 -10.09 17.80 -20.40
C TYR A 30 -9.93 16.59 -21.32
N PHE A 31 -9.87 15.36 -20.80
CA PHE A 31 -9.45 14.18 -21.55
C PHE A 31 -10.48 13.03 -21.54
N ASN A 32 -11.76 13.34 -21.31
CA ASN A 32 -12.80 12.31 -21.24
C ASN A 32 -13.01 11.58 -22.59
N GLN A 33 -12.63 12.23 -23.71
CA GLN A 33 -12.77 11.67 -25.06
C GLN A 33 -11.89 10.44 -25.28
N ALA A 34 -10.72 10.39 -24.64
CA ALA A 34 -9.82 9.23 -24.66
C ALA A 34 -10.41 7.97 -24.01
N GLY A 35 -11.55 8.07 -23.31
CA GLY A 35 -12.34 6.91 -22.89
C GLY A 35 -11.95 6.29 -21.54
N MET A 36 -10.86 6.73 -20.91
CA MET A 36 -10.38 6.12 -19.65
C MET A 36 -11.31 6.40 -18.47
N TYR A 37 -11.88 7.61 -18.39
CA TYR A 37 -12.72 8.01 -17.26
C TYR A 37 -14.21 7.65 -17.43
N ASN A 38 -14.66 7.44 -18.66
CA ASN A 38 -16.05 7.06 -19.00
C ASN A 38 -16.22 5.55 -19.24
N GLY A 39 -15.15 4.76 -19.16
CA GLY A 39 -15.17 3.31 -19.31
C GLY A 39 -15.25 2.80 -20.75
N THR A 40 -15.07 3.64 -21.76
CA THR A 40 -15.07 3.23 -23.17
C THR A 40 -13.69 2.84 -23.70
N TYR A 41 -12.63 3.03 -22.91
CA TYR A 41 -11.27 2.69 -23.31
C TYR A 41 -11.07 1.16 -23.38
N SER A 42 -10.60 0.70 -24.54
CA SER A 42 -10.48 -0.72 -24.88
C SER A 42 -9.30 -1.43 -24.20
N PHE A 43 -8.27 -0.70 -23.78
CA PHE A 43 -7.11 -1.29 -23.14
C PHE A 43 -7.31 -1.39 -21.62
N GLN A 44 -7.43 -2.63 -21.16
CA GLN A 44 -7.57 -2.96 -19.75
C GLN A 44 -6.26 -2.69 -19.00
N LEU A 45 -6.22 -1.63 -18.19
CA LEU A 45 -5.10 -1.32 -17.27
C LEU A 45 -5.00 -2.30 -16.07
N GLY A 46 -5.33 -3.58 -16.27
CA GLY A 46 -5.26 -4.63 -15.24
C GLY A 46 -6.39 -4.60 -14.20
N SER A 47 -7.35 -3.71 -14.33
CA SER A 47 -8.60 -3.68 -13.55
C SER A 47 -9.67 -2.95 -14.37
N PRO A 48 -10.95 -3.36 -14.32
CA PRO A 48 -12.02 -2.55 -14.90
C PRO A 48 -11.98 -1.17 -14.24
N VAL A 49 -11.64 -0.14 -15.03
CA VAL A 49 -11.76 1.26 -14.62
C VAL A 49 -13.26 1.54 -14.60
N PHE A 50 -13.91 1.17 -13.51
CA PHE A 50 -15.31 1.51 -13.27
C PHE A 50 -15.40 3.03 -13.29
N SER A 51 -16.22 3.57 -14.20
CA SER A 51 -16.46 5.01 -14.44
C SER A 51 -16.15 5.86 -13.19
N ALA A 52 -15.02 6.59 -13.21
CA ALA A 52 -14.53 7.37 -12.07
C ALA A 52 -15.58 8.38 -11.56
N GLN A 53 -16.51 8.76 -12.44
CA GLN A 53 -17.67 9.60 -12.19
C GLN A 53 -18.57 9.07 -11.05
N MET A 54 -18.68 7.75 -10.88
CA MET A 54 -19.44 7.15 -9.78
C MET A 54 -18.66 7.08 -8.45
N GLN A 55 -17.35 7.35 -8.46
CA GLN A 55 -16.47 7.11 -7.31
C GLN A 55 -16.03 8.40 -6.59
N LEU A 56 -16.21 9.57 -7.20
CA LEU A 56 -15.78 10.87 -6.62
C LEU A 56 -16.87 11.55 -5.78
N THR A 57 -17.59 10.79 -4.97
CA THR A 57 -18.60 11.37 -4.05
C THR A 57 -17.98 11.70 -2.69
N PRO A 58 -18.51 12.69 -1.96
CA PRO A 58 -18.04 12.98 -0.59
C PRO A 58 -18.14 11.76 0.34
N GLY A 59 -19.16 10.92 0.17
CA GLY A 59 -19.32 9.69 0.94
C GLY A 59 -18.19 8.68 0.70
N VAL A 60 -17.77 8.49 -0.55
CA VAL A 60 -16.62 7.63 -0.89
C VAL A 60 -15.32 8.23 -0.37
N ALA A 61 -15.14 9.56 -0.47
CA ALA A 61 -13.96 10.24 0.06
C ALA A 61 -13.84 10.07 1.59
N LEU A 62 -14.95 10.22 2.32
CA LEU A 62 -15.00 9.97 3.76
C LEU A 62 -14.73 8.49 4.10
N GLY A 63 -15.31 7.55 3.36
CA GLY A 63 -15.02 6.13 3.56
C GLY A 63 -13.54 5.80 3.34
N ASN A 64 -12.91 6.36 2.32
CA ASN A 64 -11.46 6.20 2.09
C ASN A 64 -10.62 6.84 3.21
N LEU A 65 -11.04 7.99 3.73
CA LEU A 65 -10.38 8.63 4.87
C LEU A 65 -10.40 7.71 6.12
N PHE A 66 -11.50 6.98 6.34
CA PHE A 66 -11.63 6.00 7.42
C PHE A 66 -11.13 4.59 7.08
N MET A 67 -10.43 4.42 5.95
CA MET A 67 -9.87 3.13 5.51
C MET A 67 -10.93 2.05 5.23
N LEU A 68 -12.08 2.47 4.71
CA LEU A 68 -13.22 1.62 4.35
C LEU A 68 -13.28 1.26 2.86
N GLN A 69 -12.30 1.69 2.07
CA GLN A 69 -12.19 1.27 0.68
C GLN A 69 -12.02 -0.25 0.59
N THR A 70 -12.77 -0.88 -0.30
CA THR A 70 -12.94 -2.34 -0.44
C THR A 70 -13.66 -3.05 0.71
N VAL A 71 -14.09 -2.31 1.75
CA VAL A 71 -14.94 -2.81 2.85
C VAL A 71 -16.40 -2.44 2.59
N THR A 72 -16.70 -1.15 2.58
CA THR A 72 -18.07 -0.63 2.36
C THR A 72 -18.16 0.33 1.18
N VAL A 73 -17.03 0.94 0.78
CA VAL A 73 -16.96 1.88 -0.35
C VAL A 73 -15.87 1.44 -1.34
N PRO A 74 -15.92 1.84 -2.61
CA PRO A 74 -14.80 1.67 -3.54
C PRO A 74 -13.61 2.57 -3.16
N PRO A 75 -12.40 2.31 -3.70
CA PRO A 75 -11.32 3.28 -3.71
C PRO A 75 -11.78 4.63 -4.31
N LEU A 76 -11.24 5.74 -3.81
CA LEU A 76 -11.61 7.07 -4.31
C LEU A 76 -11.07 7.28 -5.72
N GLY A 77 -11.99 7.56 -6.66
CA GLY A 77 -11.65 7.91 -8.03
C GLY A 77 -10.88 6.81 -8.75
N THR A 78 -9.77 7.14 -9.41
CA THR A 78 -8.94 6.15 -10.11
C THR A 78 -7.97 5.42 -9.19
N ASN A 79 -7.84 5.79 -7.91
CA ASN A 79 -6.76 5.31 -7.03
C ASN A 79 -6.98 3.88 -6.50
N LEU A 80 -7.09 2.91 -7.41
CA LEU A 80 -7.29 1.50 -7.12
C LEU A 80 -6.29 0.93 -6.10
N PRO A 81 -4.98 1.26 -6.15
CA PRO A 81 -4.01 0.68 -5.23
C PRO A 81 -4.33 0.90 -3.74
N LEU A 82 -5.18 1.88 -3.37
CA LEU A 82 -5.60 2.12 -1.98
C LEU A 82 -6.27 0.91 -1.31
N TRP A 83 -6.66 -0.13 -2.05
CA TRP A 83 -7.15 -1.39 -1.48
C TRP A 83 -6.19 -1.99 -0.45
N SER A 84 -4.87 -2.01 -0.74
CA SER A 84 -3.91 -2.60 0.19
C SER A 84 -3.65 -1.73 1.41
N LEU A 85 -4.00 -0.44 1.35
CA LEU A 85 -3.89 0.48 2.49
C LEU A 85 -4.98 0.23 3.53
N ALA A 86 -6.22 -0.06 3.09
CA ALA A 86 -7.28 -0.48 3.99
C ALA A 86 -6.85 -1.73 4.77
N ASN A 87 -6.29 -2.71 4.06
CA ASN A 87 -5.73 -3.92 4.67
C ASN A 87 -4.68 -3.58 5.74
N GLU A 88 -3.67 -2.75 5.42
CA GLU A 88 -2.64 -2.35 6.37
C GLU A 88 -3.23 -1.71 7.64
N PHE A 89 -4.22 -0.83 7.49
CA PHE A 89 -4.89 -0.18 8.62
C PHE A 89 -5.60 -1.20 9.52
N TRP A 90 -6.42 -2.09 8.96
CA TRP A 90 -7.15 -3.09 9.74
C TRP A 90 -6.22 -4.12 10.38
N TYR A 91 -5.09 -4.45 9.75
CA TYR A 91 -4.08 -5.33 10.35
C TYR A 91 -3.38 -4.69 11.55
N TYR A 92 -3.21 -3.36 11.55
CA TYR A 92 -2.72 -2.64 12.73
C TYR A 92 -3.71 -2.63 13.90
N ILE A 93 -5.00 -2.90 13.65
CA ILE A 93 -6.00 -3.09 14.70
C ILE A 93 -6.04 -4.56 15.14
N LEU A 94 -6.12 -5.50 14.20
CA LEU A 94 -6.22 -6.94 14.48
C LEU A 94 -4.97 -7.47 15.20
N PHE A 95 -3.77 -7.07 14.78
CA PHE A 95 -2.52 -7.59 15.33
C PHE A 95 -2.38 -7.41 16.85
N PRO A 96 -2.51 -6.20 17.45
CA PRO A 96 -2.42 -6.05 18.90
C PRO A 96 -3.56 -6.77 19.65
N LEU A 97 -4.76 -6.91 19.06
CA LEU A 97 -5.84 -7.71 19.65
C LEU A 97 -5.45 -9.18 19.73
N CYS A 98 -4.93 -9.77 18.64
CA CYS A 98 -4.44 -11.15 18.64
C CYS A 98 -3.29 -11.34 19.64
N LEU A 99 -2.37 -10.37 19.71
CA LEU A 99 -1.24 -10.43 20.64
C LEU A 99 -1.69 -10.39 22.10
N SER A 100 -2.72 -9.61 22.43
CA SER A 100 -3.27 -9.54 23.79
C SER A 100 -3.86 -10.89 24.25
N ILE A 101 -4.46 -11.64 23.31
CA ILE A 101 -4.97 -12.99 23.56
C ILE A 101 -3.83 -13.99 23.66
N LEU A 102 -2.78 -13.89 22.84
CA LEU A 102 -1.68 -14.85 22.86
C LEU A 102 -0.82 -14.75 24.13
N LEU A 103 -0.58 -13.52 24.61
CA LEU A 103 0.33 -13.28 25.73
C LEU A 103 -0.35 -13.35 27.11
N TRP A 104 -1.69 -13.36 27.20
CA TRP A 104 -2.47 -13.39 28.46
C TRP A 104 -2.03 -12.37 29.53
N ARG A 105 -1.28 -11.34 29.15
CA ARG A 105 -0.59 -10.41 30.05
C ARG A 105 -0.57 -9.00 29.47
N SER A 106 -1.74 -8.56 29.02
CA SER A 106 -1.88 -7.22 28.46
C SER A 106 -2.47 -6.29 29.51
N GLU A 107 -1.65 -5.39 30.04
CA GLU A 107 -2.08 -4.18 30.78
C GLU A 107 -3.02 -3.28 29.93
N ILE A 108 -3.07 -3.52 28.61
CA ILE A 108 -3.67 -2.62 27.63
C ILE A 108 -5.07 -3.09 27.18
N PHE A 109 -5.34 -4.40 27.18
CA PHE A 109 -6.61 -4.99 26.70
C PHE A 109 -6.94 -6.29 27.41
N ASN A 110 -8.18 -6.42 27.89
CA ASN A 110 -8.74 -7.66 28.43
C ASN A 110 -8.90 -8.71 27.31
N PRO A 111 -8.33 -9.93 27.42
CA PRO A 111 -8.42 -10.98 26.40
C PRO A 111 -9.85 -11.35 25.97
N VAL A 112 -10.82 -11.26 26.88
CA VAL A 112 -12.24 -11.51 26.57
C VAL A 112 -12.77 -10.42 25.64
N ILE A 113 -12.50 -9.15 25.96
CA ILE A 113 -12.89 -8.01 25.12
C ILE A 113 -12.19 -8.10 23.76
N SER A 114 -10.91 -8.43 23.74
CA SER A 114 -10.16 -8.61 22.48
C SER A 114 -10.73 -9.71 21.61
N SER A 115 -11.16 -10.83 22.20
CA SER A 115 -11.80 -11.93 21.48
C SER A 115 -13.12 -11.49 20.85
N ILE A 116 -13.96 -10.77 21.60
CA ILE A 116 -15.23 -10.22 21.09
C ILE A 116 -14.96 -9.26 19.94
N LEU A 117 -13.99 -8.33 20.10
CA LEU A 117 -13.63 -7.38 19.05
C LEU A 117 -13.11 -8.06 17.79
N ILE A 118 -12.29 -9.11 17.92
CA ILE A 118 -11.82 -9.89 16.77
C ILE A 118 -12.99 -10.55 16.05
N ILE A 119 -13.93 -11.17 16.77
CA ILE A 119 -15.11 -11.78 16.17
C ILE A 119 -15.92 -10.73 15.41
N VAL A 120 -16.18 -9.57 16.02
CA VAL A 120 -16.88 -8.45 15.36
C VAL A 120 -16.15 -8.01 14.10
N LEU A 121 -14.81 -7.88 14.15
CA LEU A 121 -14.02 -7.47 12.98
C LEU A 121 -14.00 -8.54 11.88
N ILE A 122 -13.94 -9.82 12.22
CA ILE A 122 -14.01 -10.92 11.24
C ILE A 122 -15.38 -10.94 10.54
N LEU A 123 -16.45 -10.68 11.28
CA LEU A 123 -17.81 -10.61 10.71
C LEU A 123 -18.03 -9.33 9.88
N PHE A 124 -17.35 -8.24 10.22
CA PHE A 124 -17.47 -6.95 9.53
C PHE A 124 -16.60 -6.86 8.27
N LEU A 125 -15.38 -7.40 8.31
CA LEU A 125 -14.41 -7.27 7.23
C LEU A 125 -14.65 -8.31 6.12
N PRO A 126 -14.43 -7.95 4.83
CA PRO A 126 -14.48 -8.91 3.74
C PRO A 126 -13.52 -10.08 3.97
N ASN A 127 -13.95 -11.29 3.59
CA ASN A 127 -13.17 -12.52 3.70
C ASN A 127 -11.75 -12.38 3.12
N LYS A 128 -11.59 -11.62 2.02
CA LYS A 128 -10.29 -11.38 1.40
C LYS A 128 -9.32 -10.64 2.33
N ILE A 129 -9.79 -9.64 3.07
CA ILE A 129 -8.97 -8.89 4.04
C ILE A 129 -8.57 -9.82 5.19
N VAL A 130 -9.52 -10.59 5.73
CA VAL A 130 -9.25 -11.53 6.83
C VAL A 130 -8.25 -12.61 6.40
N LEU A 131 -8.38 -13.18 5.20
CA LEU A 131 -7.43 -14.16 4.68
C LEU A 131 -6.04 -13.56 4.45
N TYR A 132 -5.95 -12.36 3.87
CA TYR A 132 -4.66 -11.71 3.65
C TYR A 132 -3.96 -11.27 4.94
N PHE A 133 -4.67 -11.17 6.07
CA PHE A 133 -4.03 -11.03 7.38
C PHE A 133 -3.09 -12.20 7.67
N THR A 134 -3.43 -13.43 7.25
CA THR A 134 -2.55 -14.59 7.41
C THR A 134 -1.25 -14.46 6.62
N LEU A 135 -1.32 -13.89 5.42
CA LEU A 135 -0.14 -13.59 4.60
C LEU A 135 0.72 -12.50 5.23
N TRP A 136 0.07 -11.46 5.79
CA TRP A 136 0.75 -10.39 6.52
C TRP A 136 1.52 -10.92 7.73
N LEU A 137 0.97 -11.91 8.45
CA LEU A 137 1.62 -12.57 9.58
C LEU A 137 2.88 -13.37 9.18
N LEU A 138 3.06 -13.77 7.92
CA LEU A 138 4.31 -14.40 7.47
C LEU A 138 5.51 -13.48 7.73
N GLY A 139 5.34 -12.16 7.57
CA GLY A 139 6.35 -11.15 7.90
C GLY A 139 6.73 -11.16 9.39
N VAL A 140 5.75 -11.41 10.26
CA VAL A 140 5.97 -11.55 11.71
C VAL A 140 6.74 -12.84 11.99
N VAL A 141 6.34 -13.96 11.38
CA VAL A 141 7.00 -15.26 11.56
C VAL A 141 8.48 -15.18 11.16
N ILE A 142 8.80 -14.66 9.98
CA ILE A 142 10.20 -14.58 9.53
C ILE A 142 11.06 -13.62 10.37
N ALA A 143 10.45 -12.62 11.02
CA ALA A 143 11.16 -11.69 11.88
C ALA A 143 11.74 -12.36 13.14
N PHE A 144 11.17 -13.48 13.57
CA PHE A 144 11.69 -14.28 14.70
C PHE A 144 12.75 -15.30 14.28
N ILE A 145 12.97 -15.50 12.98
CA ILE A 145 13.90 -16.50 12.45
C ILE A 145 15.24 -15.84 12.10
N HIS A 146 16.18 -15.92 13.04
CA HIS A 146 17.52 -15.34 12.96
C HIS A 146 18.54 -16.20 12.20
N ARG A 147 18.04 -17.18 11.44
CA ARG A 147 18.86 -18.03 10.55
C ARG A 147 18.28 -17.99 9.15
N SER A 148 19.16 -18.07 8.15
CA SER A 148 18.74 -18.20 6.76
C SER A 148 18.16 -19.60 6.53
N LEU A 149 16.89 -19.63 6.10
CA LEU A 149 16.13 -20.85 5.81
C LEU A 149 16.49 -21.47 4.46
N VAL A 150 16.89 -20.64 3.49
CA VAL A 150 17.26 -21.07 2.13
C VAL A 150 18.66 -20.59 1.79
N LYS A 151 19.53 -21.53 1.40
CA LYS A 151 20.90 -21.26 0.93
C LYS A 151 21.17 -22.08 -0.35
N PRO A 152 21.85 -21.49 -1.36
CA PRO A 152 22.35 -20.11 -1.43
C PRO A 152 21.24 -19.07 -1.67
N ARG A 153 21.50 -17.78 -1.43
CA ARG A 153 20.50 -16.69 -1.58
C ARG A 153 19.88 -16.64 -2.98
N ILE A 154 20.68 -16.94 -4.00
CA ILE A 154 20.21 -16.97 -5.39
C ILE A 154 19.07 -17.97 -5.58
N LEU A 155 19.04 -19.06 -4.81
CA LEU A 155 17.93 -20.00 -4.81
C LEU A 155 16.65 -19.35 -4.28
N SER A 156 16.72 -18.57 -3.19
CA SER A 156 15.54 -17.85 -2.68
C SER A 156 14.99 -16.84 -3.68
N PHE A 157 15.86 -16.16 -4.43
CA PHE A 157 15.46 -15.26 -5.52
C PHE A 157 14.86 -16.04 -6.69
N GLY A 158 15.46 -17.17 -7.07
CA GLY A 158 14.96 -18.04 -8.13
C GLY A 158 13.57 -18.58 -7.82
N LEU A 159 13.34 -19.03 -6.58
CA LEU A 159 12.03 -19.49 -6.11
C LEU A 159 10.98 -18.38 -6.15
N PHE A 160 11.33 -17.18 -5.67
CA PHE A 160 10.43 -16.03 -5.73
C PHE A 160 10.11 -15.65 -7.18
N PHE A 161 11.11 -15.55 -8.05
CA PHE A 161 10.91 -15.22 -9.45
C PHE A 161 10.08 -16.29 -10.18
N ALA A 162 10.35 -17.57 -9.95
CA ALA A 162 9.55 -18.66 -10.50
C ALA A 162 8.09 -18.58 -10.02
N SER A 163 7.85 -18.27 -8.75
CA SER A 163 6.49 -18.08 -8.23
C SER A 163 5.75 -16.93 -8.91
N LEU A 164 6.43 -15.81 -9.20
CA LEU A 164 5.84 -14.68 -9.92
C LEU A 164 5.47 -15.06 -11.36
N LEU A 165 6.35 -15.79 -12.05
CA LEU A 165 6.07 -16.29 -13.39
C LEU A 165 4.86 -17.23 -13.37
N PHE A 166 4.83 -18.18 -12.44
CA PHE A 166 3.74 -19.15 -12.36
C PHE A 166 2.41 -18.49 -11.99
N ALA A 167 2.42 -17.51 -11.10
CA ALA A 167 1.27 -16.68 -10.80
C ALA A 167 0.81 -15.90 -12.04
N ARG A 168 1.73 -15.32 -12.82
CA ARG A 168 1.42 -14.55 -14.03
C ARG A 168 0.79 -15.42 -15.13
N PHE A 169 1.24 -16.66 -15.29
CA PHE A 169 0.67 -17.62 -16.24
C PHE A 169 -0.58 -18.35 -15.72
N GLY A 170 -1.05 -18.02 -14.51
CA GLY A 170 -2.26 -18.64 -13.94
C GLY A 170 -2.09 -20.13 -13.65
N ILE A 171 -0.85 -20.59 -13.43
CA ILE A 171 -0.54 -22.01 -13.18
C ILE A 171 -1.06 -22.46 -11.81
N PHE A 172 -1.09 -21.55 -10.83
CA PHE A 172 -1.57 -21.87 -9.49
C PHE A 172 -3.10 -21.89 -9.41
N PRO A 173 -3.70 -22.88 -8.72
CA PRO A 173 -5.14 -22.97 -8.56
C PRO A 173 -5.65 -21.92 -7.58
N GLY A 174 -6.54 -21.04 -8.04
CA GLY A 174 -7.19 -20.05 -7.20
C GLY A 174 -6.30 -18.88 -6.77
N TRP A 175 -6.93 -17.73 -6.55
CA TRP A 175 -6.24 -16.47 -6.26
C TRP A 175 -5.44 -16.52 -4.94
N PHE A 176 -6.02 -17.07 -3.87
CA PHE A 176 -5.38 -17.08 -2.56
C PHE A 176 -4.14 -17.96 -2.50
N PHE A 177 -4.18 -19.14 -3.12
CA PHE A 177 -3.03 -20.05 -3.13
C PHE A 177 -1.86 -19.46 -3.93
N SER A 178 -2.15 -18.85 -5.08
CA SER A 178 -1.15 -18.10 -5.85
C SER A 178 -0.48 -17.03 -4.98
N ASP A 179 -1.26 -16.20 -4.29
CA ASP A 179 -0.74 -15.14 -3.41
C ASP A 179 0.03 -15.69 -2.21
N LEU A 180 -0.41 -16.83 -1.64
CA LEU A 180 0.28 -17.50 -0.54
C LEU A 180 1.66 -18.00 -0.95
N VAL A 181 1.79 -18.61 -2.13
CA VAL A 181 3.09 -19.09 -2.65
C VAL A 181 4.03 -17.91 -2.91
N VAL A 182 3.52 -16.84 -3.54
CA VAL A 182 4.30 -15.61 -3.79
C VAL A 182 4.73 -14.97 -2.46
N ALA A 183 3.82 -14.81 -1.50
CA ALA A 183 4.13 -14.23 -0.20
C ALA A 183 5.14 -15.08 0.60
N SER A 184 5.01 -16.41 0.55
CA SER A 184 5.92 -17.33 1.25
C SER A 184 7.32 -17.31 0.64
N THR A 185 7.43 -17.38 -0.68
CA THR A 185 8.75 -17.32 -1.34
C THR A 185 9.41 -15.95 -1.19
N PHE A 186 8.63 -14.86 -1.22
CA PHE A 186 9.12 -13.53 -0.91
C PHE A 186 9.62 -13.42 0.54
N ALA A 187 8.87 -13.97 1.51
CA ALA A 187 9.27 -14.03 2.91
C ALA A 187 10.60 -14.78 3.10
N LEU A 188 10.82 -15.88 2.35
CA LEU A 188 12.09 -16.59 2.30
C LEU A 188 13.21 -15.74 1.70
N THR A 189 12.95 -14.95 0.65
CA THR A 189 13.93 -13.99 0.11
C THR A 189 14.33 -12.95 1.15
N ILE A 190 13.37 -12.35 1.87
CA ILE A 190 13.66 -11.40 2.95
C ILE A 190 14.49 -12.06 4.06
N ASN A 191 14.09 -13.26 4.51
CA ASN A 191 14.86 -14.01 5.50
C ASN A 191 16.30 -14.30 5.04
N ALA A 192 16.49 -14.67 3.78
CA ALA A 192 17.81 -14.93 3.20
C ALA A 192 18.66 -13.66 3.07
N LEU A 193 18.04 -12.49 2.82
CA LEU A 193 18.71 -11.20 2.72
C LEU A 193 19.10 -10.61 4.08
N VAL A 194 18.23 -10.72 5.08
CA VAL A 194 18.50 -10.19 6.43
C VAL A 194 19.60 -10.99 7.11
N ASN A 195 19.59 -12.31 6.95
CA ASN A 195 20.57 -13.22 7.58
C ASN A 195 21.83 -13.44 6.74
N ALA A 196 22.06 -12.57 5.75
CA ALA A 196 23.17 -12.68 4.83
C ALA A 196 24.33 -11.76 5.21
N GLU A 197 25.51 -12.33 5.40
CA GLU A 197 26.75 -11.56 5.37
C GLU A 197 27.07 -11.14 3.92
N SER A 198 26.68 -9.92 3.55
CA SER A 198 26.86 -9.40 2.19
C SER A 198 27.72 -8.14 2.17
N ARG A 199 28.73 -8.10 1.29
CA ARG A 199 29.52 -6.87 1.03
C ARG A 199 28.64 -5.74 0.49
N VAL A 200 27.58 -6.06 -0.27
CA VAL A 200 26.63 -5.08 -0.82
C VAL A 200 25.83 -4.40 0.30
N VAL A 201 25.36 -5.17 1.30
CA VAL A 201 24.66 -4.62 2.47
C VAL A 201 25.57 -3.74 3.33
N LYS A 202 26.89 -3.99 3.30
CA LYS A 202 27.89 -3.16 3.99
C LYS A 202 28.30 -1.91 3.18
N ASN A 203 27.87 -1.77 1.92
CA ASN A 203 28.22 -0.61 1.09
C ASN A 203 27.37 0.61 1.46
N GLN A 204 28.04 1.64 2.00
CA GLN A 204 27.38 2.87 2.46
C GLN A 204 26.64 3.63 1.35
N ARG A 205 27.15 3.63 0.11
CA ARG A 205 26.50 4.33 -1.02
C ARG A 205 25.19 3.66 -1.38
N VAL A 206 25.18 2.34 -1.44
CA VAL A 206 23.97 1.53 -1.70
C VAL A 206 22.95 1.72 -0.58
N ASN A 207 23.41 1.71 0.68
CA ASN A 207 22.53 1.96 1.82
C ASN A 207 21.91 3.36 1.80
N LYS A 208 22.69 4.40 1.47
CA LYS A 208 22.19 5.77 1.37
C LYS A 208 21.15 5.90 0.24
N LEU A 209 21.41 5.27 -0.91
CA LEU A 209 20.46 5.24 -2.02
C LEU A 209 19.17 4.52 -1.61
N ASN A 210 19.28 3.34 -0.98
CA ASN A 210 18.12 2.58 -0.50
C ASN A 210 17.30 3.37 0.53
N GLN A 211 17.95 4.02 1.50
CA GLN A 211 17.27 4.90 2.47
C GLN A 211 16.55 6.07 1.77
N THR A 212 17.16 6.64 0.74
CA THR A 212 16.55 7.74 -0.03
C THR A 212 15.32 7.26 -0.81
N LEU A 213 15.45 6.15 -1.55
CA LEU A 213 14.37 5.59 -2.38
C LEU A 213 13.21 5.04 -1.53
N SER A 214 13.51 4.39 -0.41
CA SER A 214 12.49 3.91 0.52
C SER A 214 11.79 5.05 1.25
N GLY A 215 12.46 6.19 1.47
CA GLY A 215 11.95 7.32 2.24
C GLY A 215 10.76 8.08 1.62
N PHE A 216 10.46 7.86 0.33
CA PHE A 216 9.25 8.38 -0.33
C PHE A 216 8.36 7.28 -0.89
N SER A 217 8.64 6.00 -0.58
CA SER A 217 7.94 4.87 -1.19
C SER A 217 6.45 4.84 -0.86
N TYR A 218 6.05 5.29 0.33
CA TYR A 218 4.64 5.37 0.70
C TYR A 218 3.94 6.53 -0.01
N SER A 219 4.61 7.68 -0.10
CA SER A 219 4.16 8.82 -0.91
C SER A 219 3.92 8.42 -2.36
N LEU A 220 4.88 7.72 -2.98
CA LEU A 220 4.78 7.17 -4.32
C LEU A 220 3.57 6.24 -4.44
N TYR A 221 3.46 5.26 -3.54
CA TYR A 221 2.32 4.33 -3.52
C TYR A 221 0.97 5.07 -3.48
N ALA A 222 0.84 6.10 -2.64
CA ALA A 222 -0.43 6.80 -2.43
C ALA A 222 -0.90 7.63 -3.63
N ILE A 223 0.00 8.12 -4.49
CA ILE A 223 -0.34 9.08 -5.55
C ILE A 223 0.00 8.61 -6.98
N HIS A 224 0.79 7.54 -7.14
CA HIS A 224 1.30 7.16 -8.47
C HIS A 224 0.17 6.88 -9.47
N TYR A 225 -0.90 6.20 -9.03
CA TYR A 225 -1.89 5.68 -9.95
C TYR A 225 -2.77 6.79 -10.57
N PRO A 226 -3.35 7.73 -9.80
CA PRO A 226 -4.08 8.86 -10.41
C PRO A 226 -3.21 9.72 -11.33
N ILE A 227 -1.93 9.93 -10.97
CA ILE A 227 -0.98 10.66 -11.84
C ILE A 227 -0.77 9.89 -13.15
N MET A 228 -0.50 8.58 -13.06
CA MET A 228 -0.34 7.73 -14.23
C MET A 228 -1.57 7.74 -15.11
N VAL A 229 -2.78 7.61 -14.54
CA VAL A 229 -4.03 7.63 -15.32
C VAL A 229 -4.21 8.97 -16.03
N LEU A 230 -4.01 10.10 -15.34
CA LEU A 230 -4.09 11.41 -15.98
C LEU A 230 -3.09 11.55 -17.14
N MET A 231 -1.83 11.20 -16.92
CA MET A 231 -0.77 11.31 -17.94
C MET A 231 -1.04 10.40 -19.13
N ILE A 232 -1.43 9.14 -18.89
CA ILE A 232 -1.75 8.19 -19.96
C ILE A 232 -2.95 8.68 -20.75
N THR A 233 -4.01 9.14 -20.08
CA THR A 233 -5.22 9.65 -20.74
C THR A 233 -4.88 10.87 -21.61
N ALA A 234 -4.09 11.81 -21.10
CA ALA A 234 -3.68 12.99 -21.85
C ALA A 234 -2.84 12.65 -23.09
N ILE A 235 -1.95 11.65 -22.98
CA ILE A 235 -1.14 11.20 -24.12
C ILE A 235 -2.00 10.47 -25.16
N GLU A 236 -2.93 9.63 -24.72
CA GLU A 236 -3.88 8.95 -25.62
C GLU A 236 -4.77 9.94 -26.36
N ASP A 237 -5.27 10.96 -25.68
CA ASP A 237 -6.07 12.04 -26.28
C ASP A 237 -5.28 12.80 -27.38
N LEU A 238 -3.98 13.07 -27.13
CA LEU A 238 -3.12 13.80 -28.06
C LEU A 238 -2.58 12.97 -29.23
N ARG A 239 -2.25 11.69 -29.00
CA ARG A 239 -1.51 10.87 -29.97
C ARG A 239 -2.31 9.73 -30.57
N GLY A 240 -3.38 9.29 -29.91
CA GLY A 240 -4.19 8.14 -30.26
C GLY A 240 -3.44 6.81 -30.19
N ASN A 241 -4.03 5.80 -29.58
CA ASN A 241 -3.49 4.44 -29.44
C ASN A 241 -2.00 4.38 -29.03
N ALA A 242 -1.51 5.32 -28.23
CA ALA A 242 -0.09 5.43 -27.91
C ALA A 242 0.44 4.23 -27.12
N PHE A 243 -0.42 3.62 -26.29
CA PHE A 243 -0.11 2.47 -25.44
C PHE A 243 -0.77 1.18 -25.92
N SER A 244 -1.73 1.26 -26.83
CA SER A 244 -2.44 0.12 -27.43
C SER A 244 -1.73 -0.48 -28.66
N GLN A 245 -0.47 -0.11 -28.88
CA GLN A 245 0.37 -0.60 -29.98
C GLN A 245 1.23 -1.80 -29.57
N GLN A 246 1.79 -2.50 -30.56
CA GLN A 246 2.81 -3.51 -30.30
C GLN A 246 4.01 -2.90 -29.55
N PRO A 247 4.66 -3.65 -28.64
CA PRO A 247 5.81 -3.15 -27.91
C PRO A 247 6.90 -2.66 -28.86
N SER A 248 7.26 -1.39 -28.74
CA SER A 248 8.32 -0.76 -29.52
C SER A 248 9.24 0.05 -28.59
N LEU A 249 10.45 0.37 -29.06
CA LEU A 249 11.42 1.13 -28.27
C LEU A 249 10.84 2.48 -27.82
N SER A 250 10.07 3.15 -28.68
CA SER A 250 9.43 4.44 -28.35
C SER A 250 8.40 4.30 -27.23
N VAL A 251 7.60 3.23 -27.23
CA VAL A 251 6.65 2.93 -26.16
C VAL A 251 7.38 2.64 -24.84
N TYR A 252 8.48 1.88 -24.88
CA TYR A 252 9.29 1.64 -23.68
C TYR A 252 9.91 2.92 -23.11
N LEU A 253 10.48 3.78 -23.98
CA LEU A 253 11.03 5.06 -23.56
C LEU A 253 9.95 5.97 -22.95
N LEU A 254 8.73 5.94 -23.50
CA LEU A 254 7.60 6.67 -22.95
C LEU A 254 7.22 6.15 -21.55
N TYR A 255 7.16 4.83 -21.34
CA TYR A 255 6.92 4.26 -20.01
C TYR A 255 8.01 4.66 -19.00
N VAL A 256 9.29 4.61 -19.39
CA VAL A 256 10.40 5.04 -18.53
C VAL A 256 10.27 6.51 -18.16
N LEU A 257 9.90 7.36 -19.12
CA LEU A 257 9.66 8.78 -18.87
C LEU A 257 8.50 8.99 -17.89
N LEU A 258 7.36 8.33 -18.10
CA LEU A 258 6.20 8.42 -17.21
C LEU A 258 6.55 8.01 -15.77
N ILE A 259 7.18 6.86 -15.60
CA ILE A 259 7.61 6.37 -14.29
C ILE A 259 8.56 7.37 -13.64
N SER A 260 9.52 7.91 -14.40
CA SER A 260 10.48 8.90 -13.88
C SER A 260 9.77 10.17 -13.39
N VAL A 261 8.81 10.69 -14.16
CA VAL A 261 8.01 11.86 -13.76
C VAL A 261 7.23 11.59 -12.47
N VAL A 262 6.58 10.43 -12.38
CA VAL A 262 5.83 10.03 -11.17
C VAL A 262 6.74 9.93 -9.95
N TYR A 263 7.95 9.38 -10.10
CA TYR A 263 8.94 9.31 -9.02
C TYR A 263 9.37 10.70 -8.55
N VAL A 264 9.60 11.63 -9.48
CA VAL A 264 9.97 13.01 -9.16
C VAL A 264 8.84 13.70 -8.38
N ILE A 265 7.59 13.58 -8.86
CA ILE A 265 6.42 14.16 -8.17
C ILE A 265 6.26 13.55 -6.76
N ALA A 266 6.36 12.22 -6.64
CA ALA A 266 6.28 11.53 -5.37
C ALA A 266 7.38 11.94 -4.38
N PHE A 267 8.59 12.15 -4.87
CA PHE A 267 9.69 12.66 -4.06
C PHE A 267 9.37 14.06 -3.50
N PHE A 268 8.89 15.00 -4.30
CA PHE A 268 8.50 16.32 -3.79
C PHE A 268 7.29 16.23 -2.84
N PHE A 269 6.30 15.42 -3.16
CA PHE A 269 5.13 15.18 -2.30
C PHE A 269 5.54 14.63 -0.92
N SER A 270 6.54 13.74 -0.88
CA SER A 270 7.09 13.20 0.37
C SER A 270 7.72 14.26 1.28
N ARG A 271 8.24 15.35 0.72
CA ARG A 271 8.82 16.46 1.49
C ARG A 271 7.76 17.22 2.27
N LEU A 272 6.53 17.25 1.76
CA LEU A 272 5.38 17.83 2.42
C LEU A 272 4.77 16.84 3.42
N THR A 273 4.81 15.55 3.10
CA THR A 273 4.15 14.49 3.88
C THR A 273 5.13 13.63 4.68
N GLU A 274 5.58 12.52 4.10
CA GLU A 274 6.31 11.42 4.75
C GLU A 274 7.55 11.89 5.53
N ALA A 275 8.29 12.87 5.03
CA ALA A 275 9.44 13.47 5.70
C ALA A 275 9.09 14.13 7.06
N ASN A 276 7.83 14.58 7.23
CA ASN A 276 7.35 15.22 8.45
C ASN A 276 6.69 14.23 9.44
N THR A 277 6.68 12.92 9.14
CA THR A 277 6.01 11.90 9.98
C THR A 277 6.49 11.93 11.43
N VAL A 278 7.79 12.10 11.66
CA VAL A 278 8.36 12.16 13.03
C VAL A 278 7.86 13.38 13.79
N ARG A 279 7.81 14.54 13.14
CA ARG A 279 7.32 15.80 13.74
C ARG A 279 5.83 15.67 14.09
N PHE A 280 5.02 15.18 13.15
CA PHE A 280 3.59 14.97 13.36
C PHE A 280 3.32 13.96 14.49
N ARG A 281 4.05 12.85 14.51
CA ARG A 281 3.98 11.85 15.58
C ARG A 281 4.28 12.44 16.95
N ASN A 282 5.33 13.26 17.05
CA ASN A 282 5.72 13.87 18.33
C ASN A 282 4.67 14.89 18.80
N LEU A 283 4.04 15.63 17.88
CA LEU A 283 2.91 16.49 18.18
C LEU A 283 1.73 15.70 18.75
N LEU A 284 1.34 14.58 18.12
CA LEU A 284 0.26 13.72 18.61
C LEU A 284 0.56 13.19 20.03
N PHE A 285 1.80 12.75 20.29
CA PHE A 285 2.19 12.32 21.63
C PHE A 285 2.05 13.44 22.67
N ARG A 286 2.46 14.67 22.36
CA ARG A 286 2.29 15.82 23.28
C ARG A 286 0.82 16.10 23.59
N LEU A 287 -0.05 16.06 22.57
CA LEU A 287 -1.49 16.28 22.74
C LEU A 287 -2.16 15.19 23.58
N THR A 288 -1.73 13.93 23.46
CA THR A 288 -2.27 12.82 24.25
C THR A 288 -1.70 12.76 25.66
N SER A 289 -0.40 13.04 25.83
CA SER A 289 0.27 13.00 27.13
C SER A 289 -0.02 14.24 27.98
N GLY A 290 -0.27 15.40 27.38
CA GLY A 290 -0.70 16.61 28.10
C GLY A 290 -2.06 16.45 28.80
N LYS A 291 -2.92 15.55 28.30
CA LYS A 291 -4.18 15.16 28.96
C LYS A 291 -4.00 14.17 30.12
N SER A 292 -2.84 13.51 30.23
CA SER A 292 -2.55 12.54 31.30
C SER A 292 -2.20 13.23 32.63
N MET A 293 -1.62 14.43 32.61
CA MET A 293 -1.27 15.15 33.85
C MET A 293 -2.45 15.83 34.52
N THR A 294 -3.50 16.21 33.76
CA THR A 294 -4.69 16.86 34.32
C THR A 294 -5.63 15.88 35.04
N ARG A 295 -5.61 14.58 34.68
CA ARG A 295 -6.44 13.55 35.33
C ARG A 295 -5.86 13.00 36.65
N GLN A 296 -4.58 13.18 36.92
CA GLN A 296 -3.95 12.80 38.20
C GLN A 296 -3.96 13.93 39.24
N GLN A 297 -4.40 15.14 38.89
CA GLN A 297 -4.57 16.26 39.82
C GLN A 297 -6.03 16.49 40.24
N GLN A 298 -6.96 15.63 39.81
CA GLN A 298 -8.40 15.71 40.10
C GLN A 298 -8.98 14.40 40.68
N ALA A 299 -8.13 13.46 41.10
CA ALA A 299 -8.49 12.28 41.87
C ALA A 299 -7.65 12.25 43.14
#